data_AF-A0A7X9GJH6-F1
#
_entry.id   AF-A0A7X9GJH6-F1
#
_cell.length_a   1.000
_cell.length_b   1.000
_cell.length_c   1.000
_cell.angle_alpha   90.00
_cell.angle_beta   90.00
_cell.angle_gamma   90.00
#
_symmetry.space_group_name_H-M   'P 1'
#
loop_
_entity.id
_entity.type
_entity.pdbx_description
1 polymer ?
#
loop_
_entity_poly.entity_id
_entity_poly.type
_entity_poly.pdbx_seq_one_letter_code
_entity_poly.pdbx_strand_id
1 'polypeptide(L)'
;MKEILQQLASNLEVGSPEVNVNVNDSTTLVRLTANTGRNEYFITGQSDDRQTYLLVSIVSSEYCDFEREHRAINQVIPMKTAYLYTGAVSGSRGQKGKTELINSLLAEFDTRQIEVYDNQKVVSASGLSPLFRETVECGAHRYNLQAAARYHQDEDLTYIYLGFPLILGEY
;
A
#
# COMPACT_ATOMS: atom_id res chain seq x y z
N MET A 1 6.43 -13.82 -17.17
CA MET A 1 6.92 -12.89 -16.12
C MET A 1 7.89 -11.85 -16.68
N LYS A 2 9.08 -12.24 -17.20
CA LYS A 2 10.06 -11.28 -17.75
C LYS A 2 9.48 -10.29 -18.75
N GLU A 3 8.75 -10.77 -19.77
CA GLU A 3 8.14 -9.92 -20.79
C GLU A 3 7.16 -8.90 -20.20
N ILE A 4 6.30 -9.35 -19.26
CA ILE A 4 5.36 -8.47 -18.56
C ILE A 4 6.10 -7.39 -17.77
N LEU A 5 7.16 -7.74 -17.03
CA LEU A 5 7.96 -6.78 -16.27
C LEU A 5 8.63 -5.73 -17.18
N GLN A 6 9.16 -6.17 -18.33
CA GLN A 6 9.75 -5.27 -19.32
C GLN A 6 8.71 -4.36 -19.97
N GLN A 7 7.53 -4.89 -20.28
CA GLN A 7 6.44 -4.12 -20.87
C GLN A 7 5.89 -3.09 -19.88
N LEU A 8 5.74 -3.43 -18.60
CA LEU A 8 5.36 -2.49 -17.55
C LEU A 8 6.40 -1.38 -17.40
N ALA A 9 7.69 -1.73 -17.37
CA ALA A 9 8.74 -0.73 -17.28
C ALA A 9 8.72 0.24 -18.48
N SER A 10 8.52 -0.28 -19.69
CA SER A 10 8.38 0.54 -20.89
C SER A 10 7.15 1.45 -20.85
N ASN A 11 5.97 0.91 -20.49
CA ASN A 11 4.71 1.67 -20.45
C ASN A 11 4.69 2.75 -19.37
N LEU A 12 5.39 2.52 -18.25
CA LEU A 12 5.55 3.49 -17.18
C LEU A 12 6.70 4.47 -17.45
N GLU A 13 7.40 4.32 -18.58
CA GLU A 13 8.55 5.14 -18.97
C GLU A 13 9.64 5.21 -17.88
N VAL A 14 9.80 4.12 -17.13
CA VAL A 14 10.88 4.01 -16.13
C VAL A 14 12.14 3.62 -16.88
N GLY A 15 12.96 4.61 -17.25
CA GLY A 15 14.07 4.48 -18.21
C GLY A 15 14.96 3.24 -18.04
N SER A 16 16.01 3.33 -17.21
CA SER A 16 16.93 2.22 -16.93
C SER A 16 16.75 1.77 -15.47
N PRO A 17 15.74 0.95 -15.14
CA PRO A 17 15.51 0.53 -13.78
C PRO A 17 16.64 -0.36 -13.28
N GLU A 18 16.97 -0.23 -12.00
CA GLU A 18 17.81 -1.19 -11.30
C GLU A 18 17.07 -2.54 -11.22
N VAL A 19 17.75 -3.62 -11.61
CA VAL A 19 17.17 -4.96 -11.64
C VAL A 19 17.77 -5.81 -10.53
N ASN A 20 16.93 -6.21 -9.59
CA ASN A 20 17.28 -7.14 -8.52
C ASN A 20 16.60 -8.48 -8.76
N VAL A 21 17.40 -9.55 -8.85
CA VAL A 21 16.91 -10.92 -9.04
C VAL A 21 17.34 -11.76 -7.86
N ASN A 22 16.37 -12.37 -7.18
CA ASN A 22 16.60 -13.32 -6.10
C ASN A 22 15.95 -14.65 -6.48
N VAL A 23 16.78 -15.68 -6.64
CA VAL A 23 16.33 -17.04 -6.93
C VAL A 23 16.77 -17.92 -5.77
N ASN A 24 15.81 -18.63 -5.19
CA ASN A 24 16.03 -19.70 -4.23
C ASN A 24 15.26 -20.95 -4.69
N ASP A 25 15.41 -22.06 -3.98
CA ASP A 25 15.03 -23.40 -4.46
C ASP A 25 13.56 -23.54 -4.89
N SER A 26 12.66 -22.71 -4.34
CA SER A 26 11.23 -22.76 -4.61
C SER A 26 10.64 -21.49 -5.21
N THR A 27 11.39 -20.38 -5.23
CA THR A 27 10.84 -19.07 -5.60
C THR A 27 11.81 -18.28 -6.47
N THR A 28 11.27 -17.62 -7.50
CA THR A 28 11.96 -16.59 -8.27
C THR A 28 11.30 -15.25 -7.99
N LEU A 29 12.09 -14.30 -7.48
CA LEU A 29 11.68 -12.91 -7.30
C LEU A 29 12.51 -12.01 -8.20
N VAL A 30 11.83 -11.14 -8.94
CA VAL A 30 12.43 -10.09 -9.76
C VAL A 30 11.83 -8.77 -9.34
N ARG A 31 12.65 -7.80 -8.97
CA ARG A 31 12.23 -6.43 -8.67
C ARG A 31 12.96 -5.46 -9.58
N LEU A 32 12.18 -4.60 -10.25
CA LEU A 32 12.67 -3.43 -10.94
C LEU A 32 12.44 -2.21 -10.05
N THR A 33 13.49 -1.42 -9.81
CA THR A 33 13.42 -0.18 -9.04
C THR A 33 13.82 1.00 -9.92
N ALA A 34 13.03 2.06 -9.94
CA ALA A 34 13.36 3.28 -10.66
C ALA A 34 12.89 4.52 -9.91
N ASN A 35 13.66 5.60 -10.00
CA ASN A 35 13.29 6.91 -9.49
C ASN A 35 13.29 7.89 -10.67
N THR A 36 12.16 8.56 -10.92
CA THR A 36 12.00 9.54 -12.01
C THR A 36 12.16 10.99 -11.55
N GLY A 37 12.72 11.20 -10.36
CA GLY A 37 12.78 12.49 -9.65
C GLY A 37 11.48 12.83 -8.94
N ARG A 38 10.32 12.50 -9.53
CA ARG A 38 8.99 12.76 -8.95
C ARG A 38 8.45 11.56 -8.16
N ASN A 39 8.58 10.37 -8.73
CA ASN A 39 8.02 9.15 -8.18
C ASN A 39 9.07 8.06 -8.10
N GLU A 40 8.93 7.20 -7.10
CA GLU A 40 9.66 5.94 -6.99
C GLU A 40 8.76 4.80 -7.43
N TYR A 41 9.30 3.93 -8.29
CA TYR A 41 8.61 2.79 -8.87
C TYR A 41 9.26 1.50 -8.41
N PHE A 42 8.44 0.56 -7.96
CA PHE A 42 8.83 -0.79 -7.61
C PHE A 42 7.94 -1.78 -8.36
N ILE A 43 8.48 -2.44 -9.39
CA ILE A 43 7.75 -3.46 -10.17
C ILE A 43 8.30 -4.82 -9.74
N THR A 44 7.52 -5.54 -8.93
CA THR A 44 7.93 -6.84 -8.35
C THR A 44 7.13 -7.97 -8.98
N GLY A 45 7.81 -8.92 -9.62
CA GLY A 45 7.26 -10.21 -9.99
C GLY A 45 7.82 -11.30 -9.08
N GLN A 46 6.96 -12.11 -8.49
CA GLN A 46 7.36 -13.27 -7.70
C GLN A 46 6.63 -14.50 -8.23
N SER A 47 7.34 -15.60 -8.42
CA SER A 47 6.75 -16.87 -8.85
C SER A 47 7.30 -18.03 -8.06
N ASP A 48 6.42 -18.94 -7.65
CA ASP A 48 6.73 -20.27 -7.15
C ASP A 48 6.13 -21.35 -8.07
N ASP A 49 6.08 -22.60 -7.61
CA ASP A 49 5.52 -23.75 -8.32
C ASP A 49 3.99 -23.72 -8.47
N ARG A 50 3.29 -22.87 -7.71
CA ARG A 50 1.83 -22.80 -7.65
C ARG A 50 1.28 -21.53 -8.29
N GLN A 51 1.99 -20.43 -8.17
CA GLN A 51 1.44 -19.11 -8.48
C GLN A 51 2.50 -18.08 -8.83
N THR A 52 2.06 -17.09 -9.58
CA THR A 52 2.83 -15.89 -9.91
C THR A 52 2.07 -14.67 -9.41
N TYR A 53 2.76 -13.83 -8.65
CA TYR A 53 2.27 -12.53 -8.20
C TYR A 53 3.02 -11.40 -8.90
N LEU A 54 2.29 -10.33 -9.15
CA LEU A 54 2.81 -9.08 -9.66
C LEU A 54 2.32 -7.95 -8.75
N LEU A 55 3.25 -7.13 -8.29
CA LEU A 55 2.96 -5.93 -7.52
C LEU A 55 3.68 -4.75 -8.16
N VAL A 56 2.94 -3.68 -8.44
CA VAL A 56 3.50 -2.40 -8.88
C VAL A 56 3.21 -1.39 -7.78
N SER A 57 4.26 -0.92 -7.11
CA SER A 57 4.15 0.16 -6.12
C SER A 57 4.71 1.43 -6.73
N ILE A 58 3.96 2.52 -6.59
CA ILE A 58 4.37 3.86 -7.02
C ILE A 58 4.25 4.76 -5.81
N VAL A 59 5.37 5.37 -5.42
CA VAL A 59 5.46 6.20 -4.21
C VAL A 59 5.77 7.63 -4.64
N SER A 60 5.03 8.58 -4.09
CA SER A 60 5.25 10.01 -4.27
C SER A 60 5.16 10.72 -2.92
N SER A 61 6.02 11.72 -2.72
CA SER A 61 5.94 12.64 -1.58
C SER A 61 5.00 13.82 -1.85
N GLU A 62 4.55 13.98 -3.10
CA GLU A 62 3.64 15.03 -3.53
C GLU A 62 2.29 14.45 -3.96
N TYR A 63 1.25 15.30 -3.99
CA TYR A 63 -0.05 14.90 -4.51
C TYR A 63 0.06 14.47 -5.99
N CYS A 64 -0.40 13.25 -6.28
CA CYS A 64 -0.50 12.66 -7.61
C CYS A 64 -1.80 11.86 -7.72
N ASP A 65 -2.51 11.96 -8.85
CA ASP A 65 -3.73 11.17 -9.10
C ASP A 65 -3.46 9.79 -9.73
N PHE A 66 -2.21 9.52 -10.16
CA PHE A 66 -1.74 8.28 -10.77
C PHE A 66 -2.58 7.75 -11.94
N GLU A 67 -3.42 8.59 -12.55
CA GLU A 67 -4.36 8.19 -13.60
C GLU A 67 -3.64 7.72 -14.88
N ARG A 68 -2.50 8.34 -15.18
CA ARG A 68 -1.64 7.94 -16.30
C ARG A 68 -1.05 6.56 -16.03
N GLU A 69 -0.46 6.38 -14.86
CA GLU A 69 0.19 5.13 -14.45
C GLU A 69 -0.85 4.00 -14.39
N HIS A 70 -2.04 4.27 -13.87
CA HIS A 70 -3.16 3.33 -13.83
C HIS A 70 -3.54 2.85 -15.25
N ARG A 71 -3.70 3.77 -16.20
CA ARG A 71 -3.98 3.41 -17.60
C ARG A 71 -2.83 2.64 -18.23
N ALA A 72 -1.58 3.03 -17.98
CA ALA A 72 -0.39 2.39 -18.54
C ALA A 72 -0.23 0.93 -18.07
N ILE A 73 -0.50 0.66 -16.79
CA ILE A 73 -0.47 -0.70 -16.22
C ILE A 73 -1.64 -1.53 -16.76
N ASN A 74 -2.85 -0.98 -16.78
CA ASN A 74 -4.05 -1.71 -17.20
C ASN A 74 -4.05 -2.10 -18.70
N GLN A 75 -3.22 -1.45 -19.52
CA GLN A 75 -2.96 -1.87 -20.91
C GLN A 75 -2.12 -3.15 -21.01
N VAL A 76 -1.34 -3.47 -19.97
CA VAL A 76 -0.49 -4.67 -19.93
C VAL A 76 -1.22 -5.80 -19.21
N ILE A 77 -1.83 -5.52 -18.06
CA ILE A 77 -2.47 -6.52 -17.23
C ILE A 77 -3.62 -5.91 -16.41
N PRO A 78 -4.79 -6.58 -16.32
CA PRO A 78 -5.84 -6.16 -15.40
C PRO A 78 -5.33 -6.14 -13.97
N MET A 79 -5.64 -5.08 -13.23
CA MET A 79 -5.14 -4.90 -11.86
C MET A 79 -6.24 -4.57 -10.87
N LYS A 80 -5.95 -4.83 -9.60
CA LYS A 80 -6.67 -4.24 -8.47
C LYS A 80 -5.78 -3.18 -7.86
N THR A 81 -6.36 -2.05 -7.52
CA THR A 81 -5.62 -0.90 -6.97
C THR A 81 -5.82 -0.84 -5.46
N ALA A 82 -4.74 -0.52 -4.75
CA ALA A 82 -4.81 -0.08 -3.37
C ALA A 82 -4.01 1.21 -3.21
N TYR A 83 -4.52 2.13 -2.41
CA TYR A 83 -3.88 3.39 -2.08
C TYR A 83 -3.49 3.40 -0.62
N LEU A 84 -2.33 3.96 -0.32
CA LEU A 84 -1.84 4.17 1.03
C LEU A 84 -1.39 5.62 1.16
N TYR A 85 -2.02 6.35 2.08
CA TYR A 85 -1.58 7.67 2.48
C TYR A 85 -0.85 7.56 3.81
N THR A 86 0.32 8.19 3.89
CA THR A 86 1.14 8.20 5.11
C THR A 86 1.35 9.64 5.57
N GLY A 87 1.03 9.89 6.83
CA GLY A 87 1.36 11.12 7.54
C GLY A 87 2.15 10.81 8.81
N ALA A 88 2.72 11.84 9.44
CA ALA A 88 3.43 11.69 10.70
C ALA A 88 3.17 12.88 11.62
N VAL A 89 3.18 12.60 12.93
CA VAL A 89 3.17 13.62 13.99
C VAL A 89 4.31 13.35 14.96
N SER A 90 4.92 14.40 15.49
CA SER A 90 6.02 14.27 16.45
C SER A 90 5.58 13.64 17.77
N GLY A 91 6.49 12.86 18.36
CA GLY A 91 6.34 12.24 19.66
C GLY A 91 5.49 10.98 19.67
N SER A 92 5.59 10.24 20.78
CA SER A 92 4.63 9.19 21.12
C SER A 92 3.29 9.79 21.53
N ARG A 93 2.20 9.33 20.92
CA ARG A 93 0.82 9.69 21.30
C ARG A 93 0.26 8.80 22.43
N GLY A 94 1.07 7.89 22.98
CA GLY A 94 0.60 6.85 23.89
C GLY A 94 -0.43 5.94 23.22
N GLN A 95 -1.10 5.08 23.98
CA GLN A 95 -2.13 4.20 23.39
C GLN A 95 -3.40 4.96 23.07
N LYS A 96 -3.95 5.64 24.07
CA LYS A 96 -5.19 6.41 23.97
C LYS A 96 -5.15 7.44 22.84
N GLY A 97 -4.04 8.17 22.69
CA GLY A 97 -3.92 9.17 21.63
C GLY A 97 -3.84 8.57 20.23
N LYS A 98 -3.21 7.39 20.05
CA LYS A 98 -3.27 6.66 18.77
C LYS A 98 -4.70 6.23 18.45
N THR A 99 -5.41 5.68 19.41
CA THR A 99 -6.83 5.29 19.24
C THR A 99 -7.72 6.49 18.88
N GLU A 100 -7.55 7.62 19.57
CA GLU A 100 -8.30 8.85 19.27
C GLU A 100 -8.02 9.38 17.87
N LEU A 101 -6.75 9.38 17.42
CA LEU A 101 -6.37 9.77 16.06
C LEU A 101 -7.04 8.90 15.00
N ILE A 102 -6.97 7.57 15.17
CA ILE A 102 -7.55 6.62 14.21
C ILE A 102 -9.07 6.73 14.17
N ASN A 103 -9.73 6.83 15.33
CA ASN A 103 -11.17 7.01 15.38
C ASN A 103 -11.62 8.31 14.74
N SER A 104 -10.89 9.41 14.98
CA SER A 104 -11.20 10.70 14.36
C SER A 104 -11.06 10.62 12.84
N LEU A 105 -9.94 10.05 12.36
CA LEU A 105 -9.70 9.88 10.93
C LEU A 105 -10.79 9.05 10.25
N LEU A 106 -11.18 7.91 10.83
CA LEU A 106 -12.22 7.04 10.26
C LEU A 106 -13.61 7.69 10.31
N ALA A 107 -13.88 8.53 11.32
CA ALA A 107 -15.13 9.26 11.43
C ALA A 107 -15.31 10.30 10.32
N GLU A 108 -14.24 10.97 9.87
CA GLU A 108 -14.27 11.89 8.72
C GLU A 108 -14.74 11.22 7.42
N PHE A 109 -14.63 9.89 7.33
CA PHE A 109 -15.10 9.10 6.18
C PHE A 109 -16.41 8.35 6.46
N ASP A 110 -17.16 8.69 7.53
CA ASP A 110 -18.39 7.99 7.92
C ASP A 110 -18.19 6.46 8.06
N THR A 111 -17.02 6.04 8.53
CA THR A 111 -16.65 4.62 8.55
C THR A 111 -17.34 3.90 9.70
N ARG A 112 -18.14 2.88 9.37
CA ARG A 112 -18.56 1.88 10.34
C ARG A 112 -17.41 0.92 10.59
N GLN A 113 -16.77 1.05 11.75
CA GLN A 113 -15.71 0.14 12.18
C GLN A 113 -16.26 -1.28 12.35
N ILE A 114 -15.50 -2.27 11.85
CA ILE A 114 -15.83 -3.69 11.91
C ILE A 114 -14.81 -4.41 12.79
N GLU A 115 -13.55 -4.04 12.66
CA GLU A 115 -12.44 -4.71 13.33
C GLU A 115 -11.43 -3.69 13.85
N VAL A 116 -10.96 -3.92 15.07
CA VAL A 116 -9.95 -3.09 15.73
C VAL A 116 -8.85 -4.00 16.24
N TYR A 117 -7.63 -3.71 15.83
CA TYR A 117 -6.42 -4.29 16.35
C TYR A 117 -5.68 -3.26 17.19
N ASP A 118 -5.39 -3.62 18.44
CA ASP A 118 -4.73 -2.74 19.39
C ASP A 118 -3.63 -3.52 20.11
N ASN A 119 -2.40 -3.04 19.99
CA ASN A 119 -1.31 -3.37 20.88
C ASN A 119 -0.57 -2.09 21.31
N GLN A 120 0.37 -2.20 22.26
CA GLN A 120 1.10 -1.04 22.79
C GLN A 120 1.83 -0.19 21.71
N LYS A 121 2.22 -0.81 20.59
CA LYS A 121 2.99 -0.18 19.52
C LYS A 121 2.11 0.34 18.38
N VAL A 122 1.04 -0.37 18.06
CA VAL A 122 0.18 -0.16 16.89
C VAL A 122 -1.29 -0.15 17.29
N VAL A 123 -2.03 0.82 16.78
CA VAL A 123 -3.50 0.75 16.69
C VAL A 123 -3.87 0.70 15.22
N SER A 124 -4.77 -0.19 14.84
CA SER A 124 -5.31 -0.32 13.48
C SER A 124 -6.80 -0.59 13.57
N ALA A 125 -7.58 0.03 12.70
CA ALA A 125 -9.01 -0.23 12.60
C ALA A 125 -9.43 -0.27 11.13
N SER A 126 -10.27 -1.24 10.81
CA SER A 126 -10.79 -1.48 9.46
C SER A 126 -12.31 -1.43 9.48
N GLY A 127 -12.91 -0.92 8.41
CA GLY A 127 -14.36 -0.79 8.33
C GLY A 127 -14.90 -0.54 6.95
N LEU A 128 -16.19 -0.17 6.92
CA LEU A 128 -16.92 0.22 5.72
C LEU A 128 -17.32 1.68 5.81
N SER A 129 -16.83 2.47 4.87
CA SER A 129 -17.30 3.82 4.58
C SER A 129 -18.27 3.79 3.40
N PRO A 130 -19.42 4.51 3.48
CA PRO A 130 -20.34 4.62 2.35
C PRO A 130 -19.79 5.48 1.20
N LEU A 131 -18.71 6.23 1.42
CA LEU A 131 -18.11 7.12 0.43
C LEU A 131 -17.39 6.36 -0.68
N PHE A 132 -17.01 5.10 -0.43
CA PHE A 132 -16.27 4.28 -1.38
C PHE A 132 -17.05 3.04 -1.81
N ARG A 133 -17.15 2.84 -3.13
CA ARG A 133 -17.90 1.72 -3.72
C ARG A 133 -17.15 0.41 -3.70
N GLU A 134 -15.84 0.47 -3.92
CA GLU A 134 -15.01 -0.74 -4.00
C GLU A 134 -14.78 -1.28 -2.60
N THR A 135 -14.86 -2.60 -2.45
CA THR A 135 -14.64 -3.29 -1.19
C THR A 135 -13.79 -4.52 -1.44
N VAL A 136 -13.00 -4.94 -0.46
CA VAL A 136 -12.35 -6.25 -0.44
C VAL A 136 -13.03 -7.14 0.60
N GLU A 137 -13.14 -8.42 0.28
CA GLU A 137 -13.60 -9.46 1.20
C GLU A 137 -12.41 -10.09 1.92
N CYS A 138 -12.48 -10.12 3.25
CA CYS A 138 -11.52 -10.83 4.09
C CYS A 138 -12.30 -11.65 5.12
N GLY A 139 -12.23 -12.98 5.00
CA GLY A 139 -13.06 -13.89 5.78
C GLY A 139 -14.56 -13.64 5.54
N ALA A 140 -15.30 -13.40 6.63
CA ALA A 140 -16.74 -13.14 6.59
C ALA A 140 -17.11 -11.65 6.46
N HIS A 141 -16.12 -10.77 6.36
CA HIS A 141 -16.30 -9.33 6.41
C HIS A 141 -15.85 -8.66 5.10
N ARG A 142 -16.49 -7.52 4.83
CA ARG A 142 -16.13 -6.63 3.73
C ARG A 142 -15.55 -5.35 4.30
N TYR A 143 -14.48 -4.87 3.69
CA TYR A 143 -13.77 -3.66 4.11
C TYR A 143 -13.52 -2.78 2.90
N ASN A 144 -13.49 -1.48 3.12
CA ASN A 144 -13.03 -0.52 2.11
C ASN A 144 -12.24 0.65 2.68
N LEU A 145 -11.95 0.63 3.99
CA LEU A 145 -11.05 1.59 4.58
C LEU A 145 -10.35 0.95 5.77
N GLN A 146 -9.06 1.25 5.90
CA GLN A 146 -8.28 0.91 7.08
C GLN A 146 -7.44 2.10 7.47
N ALA A 147 -7.36 2.36 8.77
CA ALA A 147 -6.46 3.36 9.33
C ALA A 147 -5.60 2.73 10.41
N ALA A 148 -4.31 3.09 10.44
CA ALA A 148 -3.39 2.59 11.45
C ALA A 148 -2.44 3.69 11.95
N ALA A 149 -2.02 3.58 13.20
CA ALA A 149 -1.03 4.47 13.81
C ALA A 149 0.04 3.65 14.52
N ARG A 150 1.31 3.96 14.22
CA ARG A 150 2.48 3.29 14.81
C ARG A 150 3.50 4.32 15.26
N TYR A 151 4.02 4.16 16.47
CA TYR A 151 5.14 4.96 16.96
C TYR A 151 6.47 4.33 16.55
N HIS A 152 7.33 5.13 15.92
CA HIS A 152 8.70 4.78 15.56
C HIS A 152 9.68 5.48 16.51
N GLN A 153 10.31 4.71 17.39
CA GLN A 153 11.12 5.26 18.48
C GLN A 153 12.38 5.96 18.01
N ASP A 154 13.04 5.45 16.97
CA ASP A 154 14.31 6.01 16.47
C ASP A 154 14.13 7.39 15.82
N GLU A 155 12.92 7.67 15.33
CA GLU A 155 12.57 8.91 14.64
C GLU A 155 11.80 9.88 15.54
N ASP A 156 11.34 9.41 16.71
CA ASP A 156 10.39 10.11 17.59
C ASP A 156 9.15 10.60 16.82
N LEU A 157 8.62 9.75 15.93
CA LEU A 157 7.43 10.04 15.13
C LEU A 157 6.35 8.99 15.36
N THR A 158 5.10 9.44 15.49
CA THR A 158 3.93 8.57 15.30
C THR A 158 3.46 8.69 13.86
N TYR A 159 3.68 7.63 13.09
CA TYR A 159 3.15 7.48 11.74
C TYR A 159 1.66 7.17 11.77
N ILE A 160 0.94 7.71 10.79
CA ILE A 160 -0.49 7.54 10.57
C ILE A 160 -0.66 7.08 9.12
N TYR A 161 -1.39 6.00 8.94
CA TYR A 161 -1.63 5.33 7.67
C TYR A 161 -3.12 5.32 7.38
N LEU A 162 -3.50 5.63 6.14
CA LEU A 162 -4.86 5.49 5.62
C LEU A 162 -4.81 4.66 4.34
N GLY A 163 -5.32 3.43 4.42
CA GLY A 163 -5.35 2.48 3.33
C GLY A 163 -6.75 2.34 2.71
N PHE A 164 -6.79 2.27 1.39
CA PHE A 164 -7.98 1.98 0.59
C PHE A 164 -7.70 0.83 -0.40
N PRO A 165 -8.46 -0.27 -0.43
CA PRO A 165 -9.49 -0.65 0.55
C PRO A 165 -8.90 -1.15 1.88
N LEU A 166 -7.65 -1.59 1.90
CA LEU A 166 -6.87 -1.99 3.07
C LEU A 166 -5.40 -1.59 2.87
N ILE A 167 -4.65 -1.50 3.96
CA ILE A 167 -3.20 -1.27 3.90
C ILE A 167 -2.52 -2.56 3.40
N LEU A 168 -1.73 -2.44 2.34
CA LEU A 168 -0.90 -3.55 1.83
C LEU A 168 0.50 -3.48 2.43
N GLY A 169 0.95 -4.58 3.03
CA GLY A 169 2.28 -4.71 3.62
C GLY A 169 2.33 -4.37 5.10
N GLU A 170 3.55 -4.22 5.62
CA GLU A 170 3.78 -3.90 7.02
C GLU A 170 3.75 -2.39 7.26
N TYR A 171 3.29 -2.01 8.45
CA TYR A 171 3.16 -0.62 8.90
C TYR A 171 3.30 -0.50 10.41
#